data_AF-A0A1Q6UZS3-F1
#
_entry.id   AF-A0A1Q6UZS3-F1
#
_cell.length_a   1.000
_cell.length_b   1.000
_cell.length_c   1.000
_cell.angle_alpha   90.00
_cell.angle_beta   90.00
_cell.angle_gamma   90.00
#
_symmetry.space_group_name_H-M   'P 1'
#
loop_
_entity.id
_entity.type
_entity.pdbx_description
1 polymer ?
#
loop_
_entity_poly.entity_id
_entity_poly.type
_entity_poly.pdbx_seq_one_letter_code
_entity_poly.pdbx_strand_id
1 'polypeptide(L)'
;MSMSFEIFPTTKKKPSCDEIIKYSVELFSEFLKKEKISQRIDITTREVTADNEVYTNPISLTLKENYHTVFNLNGEGEVYIFYNELTDLDKDFWDEEIQENKHAQSMKAKVDANLEIGYYWSVKRTMRQPAIVSLYYGYLAIAIAILTDGLIYSDDGAWDYSRLPILGENFKTEYLNIKNINDTI
;
A
#
# COMPACT_ATOMS: atom_id res chain seq x y z
N MET A 1 16.66 -6.52 2.31
CA MET A 1 16.07 -5.20 2.02
C MET A 1 14.64 -5.45 1.57
N SER A 2 13.71 -4.65 2.08
CA SER A 2 12.30 -4.61 1.65
C SER A 2 11.98 -3.20 1.19
N MET A 3 10.91 -3.06 0.42
CA MET A 3 10.32 -1.76 0.12
C MET A 3 8.85 -1.80 0.51
N SER A 4 8.34 -0.67 0.96
CA SER A 4 7.01 -0.59 1.55
C SER A 4 6.27 0.68 1.18
N PHE A 5 4.96 0.51 1.00
CA PHE A 5 4.01 1.60 0.98
C PHE A 5 3.23 1.58 2.28
N GLU A 6 3.14 2.72 2.94
CA GLU A 6 2.34 2.92 4.13
C GLU A 6 1.03 3.58 3.72
N ILE A 7 -0.08 2.96 4.12
CA ILE A 7 -1.43 3.36 3.76
C ILE A 7 -2.10 3.85 5.02
N PHE A 8 -2.30 5.16 5.08
CA PHE A 8 -2.88 5.90 6.18
C PHE A 8 -4.37 6.14 5.88
N PRO A 9 -5.29 5.28 6.35
CA PRO A 9 -6.73 5.43 6.09
C PRO A 9 -7.28 6.71 6.73
N THR A 10 -8.22 7.37 6.05
CA THR A 10 -8.91 8.57 6.59
C THR A 10 -10.37 8.30 6.94
N THR A 11 -10.81 7.06 6.74
CA THR A 11 -12.16 6.60 7.09
C THR A 11 -12.08 5.32 7.90
N LYS A 12 -13.11 5.05 8.71
CA LYS A 12 -13.23 3.81 9.49
C LYS A 12 -13.65 2.60 8.63
N LYS A 13 -13.69 2.75 7.30
CA LYS A 13 -14.04 1.66 6.39
C LYS A 13 -12.95 0.59 6.46
N LYS A 14 -13.38 -0.66 6.64
CA LYS A 14 -12.52 -1.84 6.68
C LYS A 14 -12.78 -2.65 5.42
N PRO A 15 -12.00 -2.44 4.34
CA PRO A 15 -12.23 -3.18 3.10
C PRO A 15 -11.98 -4.66 3.32
N SER A 16 -12.79 -5.50 2.67
CA SER A 16 -12.54 -6.93 2.67
C SER A 16 -11.33 -7.27 1.79
N CYS A 17 -10.70 -8.41 2.05
CA CYS A 17 -9.67 -8.94 1.16
C CYS A 17 -10.20 -9.10 -0.26
N ASP A 18 -11.45 -9.54 -0.43
CA ASP A 18 -12.08 -9.69 -1.75
C ASP A 18 -12.28 -8.35 -2.48
N GLU A 19 -12.66 -7.27 -1.77
CA GLU A 19 -12.75 -5.92 -2.34
C GLU A 19 -11.37 -5.45 -2.81
N ILE A 20 -10.33 -5.65 -1.99
CA ILE A 20 -8.96 -5.28 -2.32
C ILE A 20 -8.45 -6.08 -3.52
N ILE A 21 -8.65 -7.40 -3.54
CA ILE A 21 -8.25 -8.27 -4.65
C ILE A 21 -8.95 -7.82 -5.92
N LYS A 22 -10.28 -7.69 -5.89
CA LYS A 22 -11.06 -7.30 -7.07
C LYS A 22 -10.54 -6.00 -7.68
N TYR A 23 -10.39 -4.96 -6.85
CA TYR A 23 -9.99 -3.64 -7.31
C TYR A 23 -8.53 -3.62 -7.79
N SER A 24 -7.60 -4.21 -7.04
CA SER A 24 -6.18 -4.26 -7.42
C SER A 24 -5.92 -5.10 -8.67
N VAL A 25 -6.63 -6.24 -8.83
CA VAL A 25 -6.51 -7.10 -10.02
C VAL A 25 -7.10 -6.42 -11.25
N GLU A 26 -8.20 -5.69 -11.12
CA GLU A 26 -8.77 -4.90 -12.21
C GLU A 26 -7.74 -3.88 -12.73
N LEU A 27 -7.20 -3.04 -11.85
CA LEU A 27 -6.17 -2.06 -12.21
C LEU A 27 -4.92 -2.69 -12.82
N PHE A 28 -4.42 -3.77 -12.22
CA PHE A 28 -3.22 -4.42 -12.70
C PHE A 28 -3.44 -5.10 -14.06
N SER A 29 -4.61 -5.71 -14.26
CA SER A 29 -4.97 -6.33 -15.54
C SER A 29 -5.08 -5.30 -16.66
N GLU A 30 -5.57 -4.09 -16.38
CA GLU A 30 -5.57 -2.99 -17.34
C GLU A 30 -4.14 -2.59 -17.75
N PHE A 31 -3.23 -2.47 -16.78
CA PHE A 31 -1.82 -2.20 -17.05
C PHE A 31 -1.19 -3.31 -17.90
N LEU A 32 -1.36 -4.58 -17.53
CA LEU A 32 -0.80 -5.71 -18.29
C LEU A 32 -1.33 -5.75 -19.72
N LYS A 33 -2.64 -5.48 -19.91
CA LYS A 33 -3.26 -5.39 -21.24
C LYS A 33 -2.67 -4.24 -22.07
N LYS A 34 -2.47 -3.07 -21.47
CA LYS A 34 -1.86 -1.90 -22.11
C LYS A 34 -0.43 -2.21 -22.58
N GLU A 35 0.35 -2.88 -21.74
CA GLU A 35 1.73 -3.27 -22.03
C GLU A 35 1.84 -4.56 -22.85
N LYS A 36 0.71 -5.15 -23.28
CA LYS A 36 0.63 -6.41 -24.05
C LYS A 36 1.32 -7.60 -23.36
N ILE A 37 1.32 -7.61 -22.03
CA ILE A 37 1.86 -8.69 -21.22
C ILE A 37 0.76 -9.73 -21.00
N SER A 38 1.00 -10.96 -21.47
CA SER A 38 0.08 -12.08 -21.22
C SER A 38 0.48 -12.80 -19.93
N GLN A 39 -0.17 -12.42 -18.84
CA GLN A 39 0.01 -13.06 -17.54
C GLN A 39 -1.36 -13.26 -16.89
N ARG A 40 -1.63 -14.48 -16.41
CA ARG A 40 -2.79 -14.73 -15.55
C ARG A 40 -2.48 -14.24 -14.14
N ILE A 41 -3.46 -13.62 -13.50
CA ILE A 41 -3.38 -13.15 -12.12
C ILE A 41 -4.34 -13.98 -11.29
N ASP A 42 -3.80 -14.73 -10.34
CA ASP A 42 -4.52 -15.48 -9.33
C ASP A 42 -3.99 -15.06 -7.97
N ILE A 43 -4.89 -14.71 -7.05
CA ILE A 43 -4.53 -14.19 -5.72
C ILE A 43 -5.17 -15.08 -4.68
N THR A 44 -4.35 -15.57 -3.75
CA THR A 44 -4.82 -16.19 -2.52
C THR A 44 -4.39 -15.38 -1.33
N THR A 45 -5.20 -15.40 -0.27
CA THR A 45 -4.93 -14.65 0.95
C THR A 45 -4.86 -15.57 2.16
N ARG A 46 -3.99 -15.20 3.09
CA ARG A 46 -3.91 -15.83 4.41
C ARG A 46 -3.55 -14.79 5.46
N GLU A 47 -3.97 -15.02 6.69
CA GLU A 47 -3.48 -14.29 7.85
C GLU A 47 -2.51 -15.21 8.62
N VAL A 48 -1.41 -14.64 9.08
CA VAL A 48 -0.42 -15.32 9.89
C VAL A 48 -0.31 -14.62 11.24
N THR A 49 -0.40 -15.39 12.32
CA THR A 49 -0.35 -14.87 13.69
C THR A 49 1.09 -14.75 14.20
N ALA A 50 1.26 -14.12 15.37
CA ALA A 50 2.54 -14.06 16.06
C ALA A 50 3.15 -15.44 16.35
N ASP A 51 2.30 -16.46 16.57
CA ASP A 51 2.70 -17.85 16.84
C ASP A 51 2.87 -18.68 15.55
N ASN A 52 2.87 -18.03 14.38
CA ASN A 52 2.92 -18.64 13.04
C ASN A 52 1.74 -19.56 12.71
N GLU A 53 0.59 -19.38 13.36
CA GLU A 53 -0.64 -20.02 12.92
C GLU A 53 -1.13 -19.38 11.62
N VAL A 54 -1.68 -20.18 10.71
CA VAL A 54 -2.10 -19.73 9.38
C VAL A 54 -3.60 -19.92 9.20
N TYR A 55 -4.29 -18.82 8.90
CA TYR A 55 -5.72 -18.78 8.61
C TYR A 55 -5.92 -18.43 7.14
N THR A 56 -6.53 -19.34 6.37
CA THR A 56 -6.78 -19.12 4.93
C THR A 56 -8.00 -18.24 4.70
N ASN A 57 -7.95 -17.40 3.66
CA ASN A 57 -9.04 -16.54 3.21
C ASN A 57 -9.61 -15.63 4.32
N PRO A 58 -8.78 -14.79 4.97
CA PRO A 58 -9.26 -13.81 5.93
C PRO A 58 -10.24 -12.85 5.28
N ILE A 59 -11.30 -12.48 6.00
CA ILE A 59 -12.35 -11.58 5.49
C ILE A 59 -11.79 -10.18 5.23
N SER A 60 -10.91 -9.69 6.11
CA SER A 60 -10.33 -8.35 6.03
C SER A 60 -8.83 -8.39 6.26
N LEU A 61 -8.17 -7.26 6.01
CA LEU A 61 -6.80 -7.04 6.48
C LEU A 61 -6.73 -7.19 8.01
N THR A 62 -5.54 -7.57 8.47
CA THR A 62 -5.28 -7.66 9.90
C THR A 62 -5.40 -6.29 10.56
N LEU A 63 -5.87 -6.29 11.81
CA LEU A 63 -6.00 -5.13 12.69
C LEU A 63 -5.34 -5.40 14.04
N LYS A 64 -4.35 -6.29 14.05
CA LYS A 64 -3.62 -6.69 15.25
C LYS A 64 -2.14 -6.52 15.00
N GLU A 65 -1.50 -5.86 15.95
CA GLU A 65 -0.05 -5.88 16.06
C GLU A 65 0.47 -7.31 16.07
N ASN A 66 1.61 -7.54 15.40
CA ASN A 66 2.28 -8.84 15.25
C ASN A 66 1.56 -9.88 14.37
N TYR A 67 0.45 -9.51 13.74
CA TYR A 67 -0.19 -10.33 12.71
C TYR A 67 0.16 -9.73 11.35
N HIS A 68 0.04 -10.54 10.29
CA HIS A 68 0.14 -10.02 8.93
C HIS A 68 -0.77 -10.77 7.97
N THR A 69 -1.34 -10.02 7.04
CA THR A 69 -2.08 -10.57 5.90
C THR A 69 -1.13 -10.76 4.74
N VAL A 70 -1.10 -11.95 4.15
CA VAL A 70 -0.28 -12.28 2.98
C VAL A 70 -1.18 -12.40 1.76
N PHE A 71 -0.79 -11.71 0.69
CA PHE A 71 -1.35 -11.85 -0.64
C PHE A 71 -0.34 -12.61 -1.48
N ASN A 72 -0.66 -13.85 -1.83
CA ASN A 72 0.17 -14.68 -2.69
C ASN A 72 -0.33 -14.58 -4.13
N LEU A 73 0.57 -14.16 -5.01
CA LEU A 73 0.35 -14.00 -6.44
C LEU A 73 0.83 -15.25 -7.19
N ASN A 74 -0.09 -15.91 -7.89
CA ASN A 74 0.13 -17.07 -8.75
C ASN A 74 0.79 -18.29 -8.08
N GLY A 75 0.86 -18.36 -6.75
CA GLY A 75 1.63 -19.39 -6.05
C GLY A 75 3.13 -19.12 -6.00
N GLU A 76 3.61 -18.01 -6.58
CA GLU A 76 5.03 -17.79 -6.87
C GLU A 76 5.68 -16.70 -6.01
N GLY A 77 4.89 -15.77 -5.49
CA GLY A 77 5.42 -14.69 -4.67
C GLY A 77 4.38 -13.97 -3.84
N GLU A 78 4.86 -13.16 -2.91
CA GLU A 78 4.10 -12.72 -1.74
C GLU A 78 4.27 -11.23 -1.49
N VAL A 79 3.15 -10.59 -1.18
CA VAL A 79 3.08 -9.25 -0.60
C VAL A 79 2.56 -9.40 0.83
N TYR A 80 3.23 -8.75 1.76
CA TYR A 80 2.91 -8.82 3.19
C TYR A 80 2.27 -7.51 3.61
N ILE A 81 1.18 -7.57 4.36
CA ILE A 81 0.49 -6.39 4.88
C ILE A 81 0.49 -6.47 6.40
N PHE A 82 1.14 -5.49 7.02
CA PHE A 82 1.24 -5.35 8.47
C PHE A 82 0.34 -4.22 8.93
N TYR A 83 -0.26 -4.39 10.10
CA TYR A 83 -1.00 -3.34 10.80
C TYR A 83 -0.07 -2.67 11.80
N ASN A 84 -0.12 -1.34 11.88
CA ASN A 84 0.61 -0.56 12.88
C ASN A 84 -0.33 0.46 13.52
N GLU A 85 -0.41 0.47 14.85
CA GLU A 85 -1.04 1.53 15.63
C GLU A 85 -0.18 2.79 15.58
N LEU A 86 -0.84 3.95 15.44
CA LEU A 86 -0.15 5.24 15.52
C LEU A 86 0.22 5.54 16.97
N THR A 87 1.47 5.93 17.16
CA THR A 87 2.05 6.38 18.42
C THR A 87 2.18 7.90 18.44
N ASP A 88 2.64 8.45 19.56
CA ASP A 88 2.95 9.88 19.62
C ASP A 88 4.15 10.25 18.72
N LEU A 89 5.08 9.32 18.47
CA LEU A 89 6.17 9.54 17.52
C LEU A 89 5.66 9.75 16.09
N ASP A 90 4.60 9.03 15.69
CA ASP A 90 4.02 9.18 14.36
C ASP A 90 3.32 10.54 14.21
N LYS A 91 2.77 11.09 15.31
CA LYS A 91 2.20 12.44 15.31
C LYS A 91 3.29 13.50 15.16
N ASP A 92 4.36 13.38 15.95
CA ASP A 92 5.52 14.28 15.87
C ASP A 92 6.11 14.25 14.46
N PHE A 93 6.25 13.05 13.87
CA PHE A 93 6.67 12.86 12.49
C PHE A 93 5.78 13.60 11.48
N TRP A 94 4.45 13.44 11.58
CA TRP A 94 3.52 14.13 10.68
C TRP A 94 3.55 15.64 10.85
N ASP A 95 3.74 16.14 12.08
CA ASP A 95 3.89 17.57 12.36
C ASP A 95 5.15 18.15 11.72
N GLU A 96 6.26 17.39 11.72
CA GLU A 96 7.49 17.74 10.99
C GLU A 96 7.28 17.69 9.47
N GLU A 97 6.70 16.60 8.95
CA GLU A 97 6.42 16.47 7.51
C GLU A 97 5.51 17.58 6.99
N ILE A 98 4.49 17.99 7.73
CA ILE A 98 3.60 19.09 7.34
C ILE A 98 4.36 20.44 7.26
N GLN A 99 5.41 20.63 8.07
CA GLN A 99 6.21 21.85 8.08
C GLN A 99 7.20 21.89 6.91
N GLU A 100 7.80 20.75 6.56
CA GLU A 100 8.91 20.68 5.61
C GLU A 100 8.48 20.27 4.19
N ASN A 101 7.41 19.47 4.07
CA ASN A 101 6.95 18.89 2.82
C ASN A 101 5.66 19.56 2.32
N LYS A 102 5.74 20.22 1.16
CA LYS A 102 4.60 20.92 0.53
C LYS A 102 3.42 20.01 0.22
N HIS A 103 3.67 18.74 -0.13
CA HIS A 103 2.61 17.77 -0.36
C HIS A 103 1.87 17.48 0.95
N ALA A 104 2.60 17.14 2.01
CA ALA A 104 2.02 16.90 3.34
C ALA A 104 1.22 18.12 3.82
N GLN A 105 1.77 19.34 3.66
CA GLN A 105 1.09 20.58 3.99
C GLN A 105 -0.24 20.74 3.24
N SER A 106 -0.26 20.48 1.93
CA SER A 106 -1.49 20.57 1.12
C SER A 106 -2.54 19.54 1.52
N MET A 107 -2.11 18.45 2.17
CA MET A 107 -2.94 17.33 2.59
C MET A 107 -3.21 17.31 4.09
N LYS A 108 -2.92 18.39 4.82
CA LYS A 108 -3.05 18.46 6.28
C LYS A 108 -4.37 17.91 6.80
N ALA A 109 -5.50 18.28 6.19
CA ALA A 109 -6.82 17.81 6.64
C ALA A 109 -6.98 16.27 6.54
N LYS A 110 -6.32 15.64 5.55
CA LYS A 110 -6.30 14.18 5.40
C LYS A 110 -5.35 13.53 6.40
N VAL A 111 -4.21 14.16 6.67
CA VAL A 111 -3.27 13.71 7.73
C VAL A 111 -3.97 13.75 9.09
N ASP A 112 -4.59 14.88 9.44
CA ASP A 112 -5.38 15.04 10.67
C ASP A 112 -6.46 13.95 10.79
N ALA A 113 -7.22 13.71 9.71
CA ALA A 113 -8.24 12.67 9.68
C ALA A 113 -7.66 11.26 9.88
N ASN A 114 -6.46 10.98 9.35
CA ASN A 114 -5.80 9.70 9.60
C ASN A 114 -5.31 9.57 11.05
N LEU A 115 -4.74 10.63 11.63
CA LEU A 115 -4.31 10.61 13.04
C LEU A 115 -5.50 10.31 13.99
N GLU A 116 -6.71 10.75 13.65
CA GLU A 116 -7.94 10.38 14.38
C GLU A 116 -8.34 8.90 14.20
N ILE A 117 -7.99 8.27 13.08
CA ILE A 117 -8.22 6.83 12.85
C ILE A 117 -7.26 5.98 13.71
N GLY A 118 -6.02 6.46 13.89
CA GLY A 118 -5.08 5.90 14.87
C GLY A 118 -4.29 4.68 14.41
N TYR A 119 -4.26 4.37 13.10
CA TYR A 119 -3.46 3.27 12.57
C TYR A 119 -3.13 3.47 11.08
N TYR A 120 -2.20 2.66 10.58
CA TYR A 120 -1.90 2.50 9.16
C TYR A 120 -1.59 1.04 8.82
N TRP A 121 -1.63 0.71 7.53
CA TRP A 121 -1.12 -0.57 7.03
C TRP A 121 0.17 -0.37 6.26
N SER A 122 1.14 -1.25 6.46
CA SER A 122 2.36 -1.29 5.65
C SER A 122 2.31 -2.45 4.66
N VAL A 123 2.26 -2.13 3.37
CA VAL A 123 2.26 -3.06 2.24
C VAL A 123 3.70 -3.27 1.79
N LYS A 124 4.27 -4.42 2.14
CA LYS A 124 5.69 -4.73 1.96
C LYS A 124 5.92 -5.81 0.90
N ARG A 125 6.97 -5.60 0.10
CA ARG A 125 7.57 -6.65 -0.73
C ARG A 125 8.97 -6.98 -0.26
N THR A 126 9.38 -8.23 -0.45
CA THR A 126 10.74 -8.69 -0.14
C THR A 126 11.63 -8.71 -1.39
N MET A 127 12.94 -8.57 -1.19
CA MET A 127 13.92 -8.78 -2.25
C MET A 127 13.82 -10.19 -2.86
N ARG A 128 14.24 -10.32 -4.13
CA ARG A 128 14.28 -11.58 -4.89
C ARG A 128 12.91 -12.22 -5.21
N GLN A 129 11.83 -11.49 -4.97
CA GLN A 129 10.51 -11.85 -5.48
C GLN A 129 10.45 -11.70 -7.02
N PRO A 130 9.55 -12.44 -7.71
CA PRO A 130 9.29 -12.24 -9.13
C PRO A 130 8.97 -10.78 -9.47
N ALA A 131 9.38 -10.32 -10.66
CA ALA A 131 9.16 -8.93 -11.09
C ALA A 131 7.68 -8.52 -11.04
N ILE A 132 6.78 -9.46 -11.37
CA ILE A 132 5.33 -9.25 -11.34
C ILE A 132 4.82 -8.88 -9.92
N VAL A 133 5.42 -9.42 -8.86
CA VAL A 133 5.09 -9.07 -7.46
C VAL A 133 5.55 -7.65 -7.14
N SER A 134 6.72 -7.27 -7.65
CA SER A 134 7.27 -5.91 -7.49
C SER A 134 6.46 -4.85 -8.23
N LEU A 135 5.62 -5.24 -9.20
CA LEU A 135 4.63 -4.35 -9.82
C LEU A 135 3.31 -4.41 -9.06
N TYR A 136 2.85 -5.60 -8.69
CA TYR A 136 1.53 -5.80 -8.11
C TYR A 136 1.37 -5.17 -6.71
N TYR A 137 2.42 -5.15 -5.88
CA TYR A 137 2.31 -4.60 -4.52
C TYR A 137 1.91 -3.12 -4.48
N GLY A 138 2.27 -2.33 -5.50
CA GLY A 138 1.81 -0.93 -5.62
C GLY A 138 0.32 -0.85 -5.96
N TYR A 139 -0.21 -1.77 -6.78
CA TYR A 139 -1.65 -1.86 -7.05
C TYR A 139 -2.45 -2.29 -5.82
N LEU A 140 -1.88 -3.11 -4.94
CA LEU A 140 -2.47 -3.38 -3.62
C LEU A 140 -2.52 -2.13 -2.75
N ALA A 141 -1.41 -1.37 -2.66
CA ALA A 141 -1.38 -0.10 -1.93
C ALA A 141 -2.42 0.90 -2.46
N ILE A 142 -2.52 1.04 -3.79
CA ILE A 142 -3.54 1.88 -4.45
C ILE A 142 -4.95 1.44 -4.06
N ALA A 143 -5.25 0.13 -4.15
CA ALA A 143 -6.57 -0.39 -3.84
C ALA A 143 -6.98 -0.12 -2.39
N ILE A 144 -6.08 -0.36 -1.43
CA ILE A 144 -6.35 -0.10 -0.02
C ILE A 144 -6.59 1.39 0.20
N ALA A 145 -5.70 2.25 -0.33
CA ALA A 145 -5.82 3.69 -0.18
C ALA A 145 -7.13 4.23 -0.79
N ILE A 146 -7.51 3.81 -2.00
CA ILE A 146 -8.78 4.25 -2.60
C ILE A 146 -9.98 3.75 -1.80
N LEU A 147 -9.98 2.48 -1.37
CA LEU A 147 -11.08 1.91 -0.63
C LEU A 147 -11.27 2.53 0.77
N THR A 148 -10.24 3.15 1.34
CA THR A 148 -10.29 3.82 2.65
C THR A 148 -10.16 5.34 2.57
N ASP A 149 -10.15 5.91 1.37
CA ASP A 149 -9.89 7.33 1.10
C ASP A 149 -8.56 7.82 1.74
N GLY A 150 -7.59 6.91 1.81
CA GLY A 150 -6.32 7.02 2.52
C GLY A 150 -5.21 7.72 1.74
N LEU A 151 -4.18 8.10 2.49
CA LEU A 151 -2.90 8.59 1.99
C LEU A 151 -1.93 7.44 1.81
N ILE A 152 -1.07 7.54 0.80
CA ILE A 152 0.07 6.66 0.60
C ILE A 152 1.34 7.46 0.91
N TYR A 153 2.24 6.83 1.65
CA TYR A 153 3.57 7.34 1.96
C TYR A 153 4.60 6.20 1.87
N SER A 154 5.89 6.57 1.85
CA SER A 154 7.03 5.67 1.86
C SER A 154 8.30 6.49 2.12
N ASP A 155 9.06 6.09 3.14
CA ASP A 155 10.37 6.63 3.48
C ASP A 155 11.53 5.71 3.08
N ASP A 156 11.23 4.46 2.68
CA ASP A 156 12.22 3.42 2.36
C ASP A 156 12.60 3.35 0.87
N GLY A 157 12.24 4.39 0.11
CA GLY A 157 12.58 4.53 -1.30
C GLY A 157 11.72 3.67 -2.23
N ALA A 158 10.52 3.23 -1.80
CA ALA A 158 9.57 2.55 -2.68
C ALA A 158 9.06 3.46 -3.82
N TRP A 159 9.12 4.79 -3.63
CA TRP A 159 8.73 5.80 -4.63
C TRP A 159 9.47 7.14 -4.48
N ASP A 160 9.18 8.07 -5.38
CA ASP A 160 9.69 9.44 -5.37
C ASP A 160 9.10 10.23 -4.19
N TYR A 161 9.94 10.46 -3.17
CA TYR A 161 9.61 11.20 -1.96
C TYR A 161 9.01 12.58 -2.23
N SER A 162 9.46 13.26 -3.29
CA SER A 162 9.01 14.61 -3.61
C SER A 162 7.52 14.70 -3.98
N ARG A 163 6.88 13.55 -4.20
CA ARG A 163 5.46 13.41 -4.56
C ARG A 163 4.62 12.84 -3.42
N LEU A 164 5.24 12.47 -2.30
CA LEU A 164 4.59 11.87 -1.15
C LEU A 164 4.35 12.93 -0.06
N PRO A 165 3.31 12.78 0.78
CA PRO A 165 2.22 11.81 0.67
C PRO A 165 1.32 12.08 -0.55
N ILE A 166 0.57 11.06 -0.97
CA ILE A 166 -0.30 11.11 -2.15
C ILE A 166 -1.63 10.37 -1.93
N LEU A 167 -2.72 10.85 -2.52
CA LEU A 167 -4.00 10.11 -2.52
C LEU A 167 -3.92 8.87 -3.42
N GLY A 168 -4.64 7.81 -3.06
CA GLY A 168 -4.75 6.60 -3.88
C GLY A 168 -5.16 6.87 -5.34
N GLU A 169 -6.12 7.79 -5.58
CA GLU A 169 -6.55 8.17 -6.94
C GLU A 169 -5.46 8.87 -7.76
N ASN A 170 -4.66 9.71 -7.13
CA ASN A 170 -3.53 10.38 -7.77
C ASN A 170 -2.41 9.37 -8.02
N PHE A 171 -2.10 8.54 -7.03
CA PHE A 171 -1.07 7.52 -7.15
C PHE A 171 -1.40 6.48 -8.23
N LYS A 172 -2.67 6.09 -8.39
CA LYS A 172 -3.15 5.27 -9.52
C LYS A 172 -2.74 5.85 -10.88
N THR A 173 -2.76 7.18 -11.01
CA THR A 173 -2.41 7.88 -12.25
C THR A 173 -0.90 8.00 -12.42
N GLU A 174 -0.12 7.98 -11.36
CA GLU A 174 1.33 8.18 -11.40
C GLU A 174 2.12 6.86 -11.40
N TYR A 175 1.61 5.84 -10.72
CA TYR A 175 2.27 4.55 -10.57
C TYR A 175 2.48 3.90 -11.95
N LEU A 176 3.76 3.65 -12.28
CA LEU A 176 4.23 3.12 -13.57
C LEU A 176 3.90 3.99 -14.81
N ASN A 177 3.35 5.20 -14.63
CA ASN A 177 3.26 6.19 -15.71
C ASN A 177 4.58 6.98 -15.77
N ILE A 178 5.55 6.40 -16.47
CA ILE A 178 6.86 6.98 -16.75
C ILE A 178 6.71 8.10 -17.79
N LYS A 179 6.13 9.24 -17.41
CA LYS A 179 6.16 10.44 -18.28
C LYS A 179 7.19 11.48 -17.84
N ASN A 180 7.64 11.44 -16.58
CA ASN A 180 8.52 12.46 -16.00
C ASN A 180 9.58 11.85 -15.06
N ILE A 181 10.34 10.84 -15.53
CA ILE A 181 11.67 10.63 -14.95
C ILE A 181 12.57 11.59 -15.72
N ASN A 182 12.72 12.81 -15.20
CA ASN A 182 13.89 13.59 -15.57
C ASN A 182 15.06 12.83 -14.96
N ASP A 183 15.73 12.03 -15.79
CA ASP A 183 17.03 11.43 -15.48
C ASP A 183 17.97 12.57 -15.10
N THR A 184 18.06 12.87 -13.81
CA THR A 184 19.16 13.62 -13.25
C THR A 184 19.99 12.57 -12.53
N ILE A 185 20.76 11.83 -13.32
CA ILE A 185 22.00 11.18 -12.86
C ILE A 185 23.08 12.25 -12.86
#